data_AF-A0A2E7INR5-F1
#
_entry.id   AF-A0A2E7INR5-F1
#
_cell.length_a   1.000
_cell.length_b   1.000
_cell.length_c   1.000
_cell.angle_alpha   90.00
_cell.angle_beta   90.00
_cell.angle_gamma   90.00
#
_symmetry.space_group_name_H-M   'P 1'
#
loop_
_entity.id
_entity.type
_entity.pdbx_description
1 polymer ?
#
loop_
_entity_poly.entity_id
_entity_poly.type
_entity_poly.pdbx_seq_one_letter_code
_entity_poly.pdbx_strand_id
1 'polypeptide(L)' 'MTPRQFYQSTPRDQIEKICRSANTTFDNFKQIAIASGSCGKKLAERLAESSGGSMTELEILYPERYEDSEPTQAA' A
#
# COMPACT_ATOMS: atom_id res chain seq x y z
N MET A 1 4.95 3.57 4.33
CA MET A 1 4.35 4.37 3.25
C MET A 1 2.95 3.86 2.92
N THR A 2 2.09 4.70 2.34
CA THR A 2 0.73 4.27 1.93
C THR A 2 0.77 3.34 0.72
N PRO A 3 -0.27 2.50 0.48
CA PRO A 3 -0.35 1.64 -0.70
C PRO A 3 -0.14 2.41 -2.02
N ARG A 4 -0.67 3.63 -2.11
CA ARG A 4 -0.52 4.52 -3.26
C ARG A 4 0.93 4.93 -3.49
N GLN A 5 1.60 5.41 -2.43
CA GLN A 5 3.02 5.79 -2.48
C GLN A 5 3.89 4.59 -2.83
N PHE A 6 3.60 3.42 -2.27
CA PHE A 6 4.29 2.17 -2.58
C PHE A 6 4.10 1.80 -4.05
N TYR A 7 2.87 1.89 -4.57
CA TYR A 7 2.56 1.59 -5.97
C TYR A 7 3.29 2.49 -6.96
N GLN A 8 3.49 3.77 -6.61
CA GLN A 8 4.17 4.74 -7.47
C GLN A 8 5.69 4.65 -7.44
N SER A 9 6.27 4.26 -6.30
CA SER A 9 7.72 4.25 -6.07
C SER A 9 8.37 2.88 -6.29
N THR A 10 7.59 1.81 -6.33
CA THR A 10 8.09 0.43 -6.38
C THR A 10 7.89 -0.19 -7.76
N PRO A 11 8.91 -0.87 -8.33
CA PRO A 11 8.75 -1.63 -9.57
C PRO A 11 7.65 -2.70 -9.47
N ARG A 12 6.93 -2.91 -10.58
CA ARG A 12 5.80 -3.84 -10.64
C ARG A 12 6.16 -5.26 -10.18
N ASP A 13 7.33 -5.78 -10.55
CA ASP A 13 7.75 -7.14 -10.20
C ASP A 13 7.91 -7.33 -8.69
N GLN A 14 8.37 -6.29 -7.99
CA GLN A 14 8.50 -6.29 -6.54
C GLN A 14 7.13 -6.22 -5.87
N ILE A 15 6.21 -5.40 -6.39
CA ILE A 15 4.82 -5.37 -5.91
C ILE A 15 4.16 -6.74 -6.10
N GLU A 16 4.34 -7.38 -7.26
CA GLU A 16 3.79 -8.70 -7.55
C GLU A 16 4.32 -9.79 -6.58
N LYS A 17 5.61 -9.75 -6.24
CA LYS A 17 6.19 -10.65 -5.23
C LYS A 17 5.54 -10.48 -3.87
N ILE A 18 5.36 -9.23 -3.40
CA ILE A 18 4.72 -8.91 -2.13
C ILE A 18 3.26 -9.37 -2.13
N CYS A 19 2.51 -9.10 -3.21
CA CYS A 19 1.13 -9.52 -3.34
C CYS A 19 0.98 -11.04 -3.25
N ARG A 20 1.85 -11.79 -3.95
CA ARG A 20 1.86 -13.25 -3.90
C ARG A 20 2.14 -13.77 -2.49
N SER A 21 3.14 -13.21 -1.80
CA SER A 21 3.45 -13.56 -0.41
C SER A 21 2.30 -13.25 0.56
N ALA A 22 1.60 -12.13 0.33
CA ALA A 22 0.42 -11.75 1.11
C ALA A 22 -0.86 -12.53 0.73
N ASN A 23 -0.76 -13.47 -0.22
CA ASN A 23 -1.85 -14.23 -0.79
C ASN A 23 -2.99 -13.31 -1.32
N THR A 24 -2.59 -12.40 -2.20
CA THR A 24 -3.46 -11.51 -2.98
C THR A 24 -2.90 -11.34 -4.41
N THR A 25 -3.58 -10.56 -5.25
CA THR A 25 -3.16 -10.28 -6.63
C THR A 25 -2.71 -8.83 -6.78
N PHE A 26 -1.89 -8.59 -7.81
CA PHE A 26 -1.50 -7.23 -8.18
C PHE A 26 -2.71 -6.34 -8.51
N ASP A 27 -3.72 -6.90 -9.18
CA ASP A 27 -4.93 -6.13 -9.53
C ASP A 27 -5.73 -5.75 -8.29
N ASN A 28 -5.84 -6.64 -7.30
CA ASN A 28 -6.47 -6.31 -6.02
C ASN A 28 -5.66 -5.24 -5.26
N PHE A 29 -4.33 -5.36 -5.24
CA PHE A 29 -3.48 -4.33 -4.65
C PHE A 29 -3.61 -2.98 -5.37
N LYS A 30 -3.69 -2.98 -6.71
CA LYS A 30 -3.92 -1.77 -7.52
C LYS A 30 -5.26 -1.12 -7.19
N GLN A 31 -6.32 -1.90 -6.94
CA GLN A 31 -7.60 -1.38 -6.49
C GLN A 31 -7.48 -0.67 -5.12
N ILE A 32 -6.75 -1.28 -4.17
CA ILE A 32 -6.48 -0.66 -2.87
C ILE A 32 -5.68 0.64 -3.04
N ALA A 33 -4.63 0.62 -3.86
CA ALA A 33 -3.69 1.73 -4.02
C ALA A 33 -4.23 2.92 -4.85
N ILE A 34 -5.11 2.68 -5.83
CA ILE A 34 -5.54 3.72 -6.78
C ILE A 34 -7.04 3.98 -6.72
N ALA A 35 -7.84 2.93 -6.57
CA ALA A 35 -9.30 3.02 -6.62
C ALA A 35 -9.94 3.16 -5.23
N SER A 36 -9.14 3.39 -4.18
CA SER A 36 -9.58 3.40 -2.79
C SER A 36 -10.40 2.15 -2.43
N GLY A 37 -10.03 1.00 -3.01
CA GLY A 37 -10.66 -0.28 -2.72
C GLY A 37 -10.50 -0.64 -1.25
N SER A 38 -11.52 -1.26 -0.65
CA SER A 38 -11.45 -1.61 0.76
C SER A 38 -10.40 -2.70 1.00
N CYS A 39 -9.54 -2.48 1.99
CA CYS A 39 -8.59 -3.48 2.46
C CYS A 39 -9.02 -3.97 3.85
N GLY A 40 -9.25 -5.27 3.99
CA GLY A 40 -9.54 -5.86 5.29
C GLY A 40 -8.29 -5.98 6.16
N LYS A 41 -8.47 -5.95 7.49
CA LYS A 41 -7.38 -6.06 8.49
C LYS A 41 -6.38 -7.18 8.20
N LYS A 42 -6.86 -8.41 7.97
CA LYS A 42 -6.01 -9.57 7.69
C LYS A 42 -5.21 -9.46 6.39
N LEU A 43 -5.70 -8.70 5.41
CA LEU A 43 -4.95 -8.45 4.18
C LEU A 43 -3.90 -7.37 4.41
N ALA A 44 -4.24 -6.32 5.15
CA ALA A 44 -3.30 -5.25 5.52
C ALA A 44 -2.11 -5.79 6.34
N GLU A 45 -2.37 -6.64 7.34
CA GLU A 45 -1.34 -7.32 8.13
C GLU A 45 -0.36 -8.11 7.26
N ARG A 46 -0.88 -8.98 6.38
CA ARG A 46 -0.06 -9.79 5.47
C ARG A 46 0.73 -8.96 4.47
N LEU A 47 0.16 -7.86 3.96
CA LEU A 47 0.84 -6.93 3.07
C LEU A 47 1.96 -6.18 3.80
N ALA A 48 1.73 -5.74 5.03
CA ALA A 48 2.73 -5.09 5.86
C ALA A 48 3.93 -6.02 6.13
N GLU A 49 3.65 -7.25 6.59
CA GLU A 49 4.66 -8.30 6.80
C GLU A 49 5.44 -8.63 5.52
N SER A 50 4.72 -8.87 4.42
CA SER A 50 5.33 -9.25 3.13
C SER A 50 6.17 -8.11 2.53
N SER A 51 5.86 -6.86 2.85
CA SER A 51 6.61 -5.69 2.39
C SER A 51 7.88 -5.41 3.21
N GLY A 52 8.14 -6.20 4.27
CA GLY A 52 9.29 -6.01 5.16
C GLY A 52 9.26 -4.67 5.90
N GLY A 53 8.07 -4.13 6.19
CA GLY A 53 7.89 -2.84 6.86
C GLY A 53 7.93 -1.62 5.92
N SER A 54 8.02 -1.83 4.60
CA SER A 54 7.91 -0.72 3.64
C SER A 54 6.52 -0.06 3.71
N MET A 55 5.48 -0.87 3.94
CA MET A 55 4.13 -0.44 4.28
C MET A 55 3.79 -0.94 5.70
N THR A 56 3.08 -0.12 6.47
CA THR A 56 2.53 -0.54 7.77
C THR A 56 1.04 -0.84 7.66
N GLU A 57 0.53 -1.68 8.56
CA GLU A 57 -0.90 -2.03 8.60
C GLU A 57 -1.79 -0.78 8.67
N LEU A 58 -1.41 0.22 9.47
CA LEU A 58 -2.18 1.45 9.65
C LEU A 58 -2.23 2.31 8.39
N GLU A 59 -1.11 2.43 7.68
CA GLU A 59 -1.04 3.16 6.40
C GLU A 59 -1.85 2.47 5.30
N ILE A 60 -1.99 1.14 5.37
CA ILE A 60 -2.81 0.37 4.42
C ILE A 60 -4.30 0.49 4.74
N LEU A 61 -4.68 0.49 6.03
CA LEU A 61 -6.07 0.55 6.47
C LEU A 61 -6.66 1.96 6.42
N TYR A 62 -5.83 2.98 6.67
CA TYR A 62 -6.24 4.37 6.78
C TYR A 62 -5.35 5.29 5.94
N PRO A 63 -5.19 5.03 4.62
CA PRO A 63 -4.28 5.79 3.77
C PRO A 63 -4.53 7.29 3.83
N GLU A 64 -5.79 7.72 3.95
CA GLU A 64 -6.18 9.14 4.06
C GLU A 64 -5.51 9.87 5.23
N ARG A 65 -5.12 9.17 6.30
CA ARG A 65 -4.44 9.79 7.45
C ARG A 65 -2.96 10.07 7.19
N TYR A 66 -2.40 9.51 6.14
CA TYR A 66 -0.96 9.50 5.85
C TYR A 66 -0.64 10.04 4.44
N GLU A 67 -1.64 10.18 3.56
CA GLU A 67 -1.48 10.78 2.22
C GLU A 67 -1.38 12.32 2.28
N ASP A 68 -1.96 12.99 3.29
CA ASP A 68 -1.99 14.45 3.42
C ASP A 68 -0.71 15.10 3.97
N SER A 69 0.39 14.34 4.07
CA SER A 69 1.72 14.90 4.38
C SER A 69 2.48 15.26 3.11
N GLU A 70 1.85 15.96 2.17
CA GLU A 70 2.59 16.74 1.18
C GLU A 70 3.29 17.88 1.96
N PRO A 71 4.61 18.10 1.83
CA PRO A 71 5.21 19.32 2.36
C PRO A 71 4.54 20.47 1.62
N THR A 72 3.79 21.29 2.35
CA THR A 72 3.28 22.58 1.89
C THR A 72 4.35 23.25 1.05
N GLN A 73 4.13 23.37 -0.25
CA GLN A 73 4.94 24.23 -1.12
C GLN A 73 4.79 25.64 -0.57
N ALA A 74 5.78 26.09 0.21
CA ALA A 74 5.99 27.49 0.48
C ALA A 74 6.51 28.11 -0.81
N ALA A 75 5.62 28.78 -1.54
CA ALA A 75 5.95 29.71 -2.60
C ALA A 75 5.91 31.14 -2.05
#